data_AF-A0A519PL36-F1
#
_entry.id   AF-A0A519PL36-F1
#
_cell.length_a   1.000
_cell.length_b   1.000
_cell.length_c   1.000
_cell.angle_alpha   90.00
_cell.angle_beta   90.00
_cell.angle_gamma   90.00
#
_symmetry.space_group_name_H-M   'P 1'
#
loop_
_entity.id
_entity.type
_entity.pdbx_description
1 polymer ?
#
loop_
_entity_poly.entity_id
_entity_poly.type
_entity_poly.pdbx_seq_one_letter_code
_entity_poly.pdbx_strand_id
1 'polypeptide(L)'
;MSDVHPRDRFDLVPAAPLETALLDALERGRMHHAWLLCGVEGLGKATFAYRAARRLLGAAPDAGRGPLGARPDDPVSRMISAQSHPDLLVLEKLVEG
;
A
#
# COMPACT_ATOMS: atom_id res chain seq x y z
N MET A 1 -8.73 -16.82 -9.99
CA MET A 1 -7.75 -16.28 -9.02
C MET A 1 -8.33 -14.95 -8.57
N SER A 2 -8.62 -14.77 -7.28
CA SER A 2 -9.61 -13.78 -6.83
C SER A 2 -9.33 -12.37 -7.36
N ASP A 3 -10.31 -11.85 -8.11
CA ASP A 3 -10.35 -10.60 -8.87
C ASP A 3 -10.50 -9.37 -7.94
N VAL A 4 -9.77 -9.40 -6.82
CA VAL A 4 -9.76 -8.33 -5.83
C VAL A 4 -8.74 -7.32 -6.29
N HIS A 5 -9.22 -6.11 -6.59
CA HIS A 5 -8.39 -4.99 -6.99
C HIS A 5 -7.25 -4.75 -5.97
N PRO A 6 -6.03 -4.35 -6.39
CA PRO A 6 -4.90 -4.12 -5.47
C PRO A 6 -5.21 -3.19 -4.31
N ARG A 7 -6.08 -2.19 -4.53
CA ARG A 7 -6.53 -1.28 -3.47
C ARG A 7 -7.35 -1.98 -2.40
N ASP A 8 -8.09 -3.05 -2.70
CA ASP A 8 -8.96 -3.76 -1.76
C ASP A 8 -8.28 -4.96 -1.11
N ARG A 9 -6.99 -5.17 -1.42
CA ARG A 9 -6.12 -6.17 -0.80
C ARG A 9 -5.43 -5.58 0.43
N PHE A 10 -5.66 -6.20 1.58
CA PHE A 10 -5.02 -5.85 2.86
C PHE A 10 -3.94 -6.84 3.27
N ASP A 11 -3.80 -7.93 2.53
CA ASP A 11 -2.79 -8.95 2.66
C ASP A 11 -1.88 -8.94 1.43
N LEU A 12 -0.63 -9.31 1.63
CA LEU A 12 0.36 -9.54 0.59
C LEU A 12 1.22 -10.71 1.06
N VAL A 13 1.60 -11.61 0.16
CA VAL A 13 2.63 -12.61 0.49
C VAL A 13 3.87 -11.84 0.91
N PRO A 14 4.33 -11.94 2.17
CA PRO A 14 5.24 -10.95 2.71
C PRO A 14 6.57 -10.91 1.95
N ALA A 15 6.85 -9.78 1.30
CA ALA A 15 8.23 -9.36 1.04
C ALA A 15 8.75 -8.68 2.31
N ALA A 16 8.87 -9.42 3.41
CA ALA A 16 9.07 -8.88 4.76
C ALA A 16 10.20 -7.82 4.84
N PRO A 17 11.37 -8.00 4.18
CA PRO A 17 12.42 -6.97 4.19
C PRO A 17 12.00 -5.62 3.59
N LEU A 18 11.17 -5.63 2.54
CA LEU A 18 10.73 -4.40 1.88
C LEU A 18 9.71 -3.64 2.73
N GLU A 19 8.76 -4.36 3.35
CA GLU A 19 7.78 -3.75 4.25
C GLU A 19 8.46 -3.11 5.46
N THR A 20 9.44 -3.81 6.05
CA THR A 20 10.22 -3.29 7.17
C THR A 20 11.03 -2.06 6.75
N ALA A 21 11.71 -2.07 5.59
CA ALA A 21 12.49 -0.92 5.14
C ALA A 21 11.64 0.36 4.99
N LEU A 22 10.42 0.23 4.47
CA LEU A 22 9.51 1.36 4.32
C LEU A 22 8.94 1.83 5.67
N LEU A 23 8.58 0.89 6.56
CA LEU A 23 8.12 1.21 7.91
C LEU A 23 9.21 1.91 8.72
N ASP A 24 10.45 1.43 8.68
CA ASP A 24 11.61 2.05 9.33
C ASP A 24 11.83 3.49 8.84
N ALA A 25 11.72 3.73 7.53
CA ALA A 25 11.86 5.07 6.96
C ALA A 25 10.75 6.01 7.44
N LEU A 26 9.53 5.50 7.57
CA LEU A 26 8.37 6.23 8.09
C LEU A 26 8.54 6.59 9.57
N GLU A 27 8.86 5.61 10.41
CA GLU A 27 9.01 5.80 11.87
C GLU A 27 10.18 6.72 12.23
N ARG A 28 11.26 6.69 11.44
CA ARG A 28 12.44 7.56 11.65
C ARG A 28 12.26 8.97 11.10
N GLY A 29 11.15 9.27 10.42
CA GLY A 29 10.91 10.55 9.75
C GLY A 29 11.91 10.85 8.63
N ARG A 30 12.55 9.83 8.05
CA ARG A 30 13.56 9.95 6.99
C ARG A 30 13.13 9.18 5.76
N MET A 31 12.04 9.61 5.15
CA MET A 31 11.50 8.99 3.95
C MET A 31 12.11 9.60 2.68
N HIS A 32 12.64 8.76 1.79
CA HIS A 32 12.93 9.18 0.43
C HIS A 32 11.65 9.65 -0.27
N HIS A 33 11.74 10.75 -1.00
CA HIS A 33 10.60 11.35 -1.71
C HIS A 33 10.03 10.46 -2.83
N ALA A 34 10.77 9.42 -3.24
CA ALA A 34 10.35 8.47 -4.25
C ALA A 34 10.84 7.06 -3.93
N TRP A 35 9.99 6.07 -4.22
CA TRP A 35 10.30 4.65 -4.15
C TRP A 35 9.98 3.99 -5.49
N LEU A 36 10.93 3.21 -6.02
CA LEU A 36 10.75 2.45 -7.25
C LEU A 36 10.57 0.97 -6.92
N LEU A 37 9.40 0.42 -7.24
CA LEU A 37 9.09 -0.99 -7.05
C LEU A 37 9.42 -1.77 -8.32
N CYS A 38 10.43 -2.64 -8.24
CA CYS A 38 10.89 -3.46 -9.35
C CYS A 38 10.47 -4.93 -9.19
N GLY A 39 10.19 -5.61 -10.31
CA GLY A 39 9.89 -7.04 -10.33
C GLY A 39 8.92 -7.41 -11.44
N VAL A 40 8.74 -8.72 -11.64
CA VAL A 40 7.84 -9.27 -12.67
C VAL A 40 6.39 -8.81 -12.49
N GLU A 41 5.62 -8.86 -13.58
CA GLU A 41 4.18 -8.63 -13.54
C GLU A 41 3.49 -9.63 -12.59
N GLY A 42 2.45 -9.19 -11.90
CA GLY A 42 1.72 -10.04 -10.94
C GLY A 42 2.36 -10.21 -9.56
N LEU A 43 3.59 -9.72 -9.31
CA LEU A 43 4.27 -9.85 -8.00
C LEU A 43 3.58 -9.09 -6.83
N GLY A 44 2.54 -8.30 -7.11
CA GLY A 44 1.82 -7.54 -6.07
C GLY A 44 2.40 -6.16 -5.79
N LYS A 45 3.17 -5.58 -6.72
CA LYS A 45 3.74 -4.22 -6.59
C LYS A 45 2.68 -3.14 -6.30
N ALA A 46 1.55 -3.18 -7.00
CA ALA A 46 0.44 -2.24 -6.74
C ALA A 46 -0.15 -2.44 -5.33
N THR A 47 -0.36 -3.69 -4.91
CA THR A 47 -0.84 -4.01 -3.56
C THR A 47 0.12 -3.50 -2.48
N PHE A 48 1.43 -3.66 -2.69
CA PHE A 48 2.44 -3.09 -1.80
C PHE A 48 2.32 -1.56 -1.71
N ALA A 49 2.19 -0.86 -2.85
CA ALA A 49 2.04 0.59 -2.87
C ALA A 49 0.79 1.05 -2.09
N TYR A 50 -0.34 0.36 -2.23
CA TYR A 50 -1.55 0.67 -1.45
C TYR A 50 -1.40 0.38 0.05
N ARG A 51 -0.71 -0.69 0.43
CA ARG A 51 -0.38 -0.98 1.85
C ARG A 51 0.51 0.11 2.45
N ALA A 52 1.54 0.54 1.71
CA ALA A 52 2.40 1.65 2.12
C ALA A 52 1.61 2.96 2.25
N ALA A 53 0.78 3.30 1.26
CA ALA A 53 -0.05 4.51 1.26
C ALA A 53 -0.97 4.58 2.48
N ARG A 54 -1.60 3.47 2.86
CA ARG A 54 -2.43 3.40 4.08
C ARG A 54 -1.66 3.81 5.33
N ARG A 55 -0.47 3.24 5.53
CA ARG A 55 0.38 3.54 6.70
C ARG A 55 0.88 4.98 6.67
N LEU A 56 1.27 5.48 5.49
CA LEU A 56 1.73 6.86 5.28
C LEU A 56 0.64 7.89 5.60
N LEU A 57 -0.59 7.59 5.21
CA LEU A 57 -1.75 8.47 5.42
C LEU A 57 -2.39 8.28 6.81
N GLY A 58 -1.77 7.50 7.69
CA GLY A 58 -2.15 7.42 9.10
C GLY A 58 -3.17 6.34 9.46
N ALA A 59 -3.46 5.39 8.57
CA ALA A 59 -4.35 4.28 8.90
C ALA A 59 -3.81 3.47 10.09
N ALA A 60 -4.65 3.12 11.07
CA ALA A 60 -4.24 2.37 12.24
C ALA A 60 -3.55 1.02 11.89
N PRO A 61 -2.44 0.65 12.56
CA PRO A 61 -1.71 -0.56 12.27
C PRO A 61 -2.50 -1.83 12.62
N ASP A 62 -2.27 -2.90 11.86
CA ASP A 62 -2.77 -4.25 12.11
C ASP A 62 -1.61 -5.26 11.99
N ALA A 63 -1.03 -5.62 13.14
CA ALA A 63 0.13 -6.53 13.20
C ALA A 63 -0.18 -7.93 12.63
N GLY A 64 -1.46 -8.35 12.58
CA GLY A 64 -1.87 -9.62 11.97
C GLY A 64 -1.69 -9.64 10.46
N ARG A 65 -1.36 -8.50 9.83
CA ARG A 65 -1.21 -8.35 8.38
C ARG A 65 0.21 -8.00 7.96
N GLY A 66 1.20 -8.12 8.84
CA GLY A 66 2.61 -7.81 8.59
C GLY A 66 3.02 -6.36 8.92
N PRO A 67 4.28 -5.97 8.68
CA PRO A 67 4.79 -4.64 9.08
C PRO A 67 4.01 -3.45 8.52
N LEU A 68 3.58 -3.52 7.25
CA LEU A 68 2.70 -2.47 6.65
C LEU A 68 1.21 -2.77 6.81
N GLY A 69 0.85 -3.72 7.68
CA GLY A 69 -0.53 -4.08 7.95
C GLY A 69 -1.32 -2.89 8.48
N ALA A 70 -2.49 -2.65 7.88
CA ALA A 70 -3.42 -1.61 8.28
C ALA A 70 -4.82 -2.18 8.48
N ARG A 71 -5.56 -1.61 9.42
CA ARG A 71 -6.94 -1.97 9.73
C ARG A 71 -7.88 -1.68 8.55
N PRO A 72 -8.66 -2.66 8.04
CA PRO A 72 -9.60 -2.42 6.94
C PRO A 72 -10.78 -1.51 7.30
N ASP A 73 -11.15 -1.45 8.58
CA ASP A 73 -12.23 -0.62 9.10
C ASP A 73 -11.81 0.83 9.41
N ASP A 74 -10.52 1.15 9.28
CA ASP A 74 -10.00 2.50 9.47
C ASP A 74 -10.52 3.48 8.39
N PRO A 75 -10.88 4.74 8.74
CA PRO A 75 -11.35 5.72 7.78
C PRO A 75 -10.41 5.94 6.58
N VAL A 76 -9.10 5.99 6.80
CA VAL A 76 -8.09 6.14 5.75
C VAL A 76 -8.14 4.94 4.80
N SER A 77 -8.17 3.73 5.35
CA SER A 77 -8.27 2.49 4.58
C SER A 77 -9.53 2.45 3.71
N ARG A 78 -10.67 2.88 4.26
CA ARG A 78 -11.95 2.94 3.53
C ARG A 78 -11.93 3.98 2.42
N MET A 79 -11.40 5.18 2.69
CA MET A 79 -11.27 6.23 1.67
C MET A 79 -10.34 5.82 0.52
N ILE A 80 -9.23 5.13 0.82
CA ILE A 80 -8.32 4.60 -0.20
C ILE A 80 -9.03 3.56 -1.07
N SER A 81 -9.76 2.62 -0.46
CA SER A 81 -10.56 1.63 -1.19
C SER A 81 -11.63 2.27 -2.08
N ALA A 82 -12.26 3.36 -1.60
CA ALA A 82 -13.26 4.13 -2.32
C ALA A 82 -12.68 5.15 -3.33
N GLN A 83 -11.35 5.25 -3.46
CA GLN A 83 -10.66 6.25 -4.27
C GLN A 83 -11.02 7.72 -3.93
N SER A 84 -11.33 8.00 -2.67
CA SER A 84 -11.81 9.30 -2.22
C SER A 84 -10.87 10.00 -1.23
N HIS A 85 -9.69 9.44 -0.97
CA HIS A 85 -8.74 10.03 -0.03
C HIS A 85 -8.11 11.30 -0.65
N PRO A 86 -8.26 12.48 -0.03
CA PRO A 86 -7.84 13.75 -0.64
C PRO A 86 -6.33 13.83 -0.89
N ASP A 87 -5.52 13.20 -0.03
CA ASP A 87 -4.06 13.21 -0.14
C ASP A 87 -3.48 12.00 -0.91
N LEU A 88 -4.30 11.22 -1.61
CA LEU A 88 -3.84 10.10 -2.45
C LEU A 88 -4.16 10.35 -3.92
N LEU A 89 -3.12 10.52 -4.73
CA LEU A 89 -3.23 10.52 -6.19
C LEU A 89 -2.73 9.19 -6.75
N VAL A 90 -3.63 8.46 -7.44
CA VAL A 90 -3.27 7.24 -8.17
C VAL A 90 -3.23 7.56 -9.66
N LEU A 91 -2.08 7.33 -10.28
CA LEU A 91 -1.87 7.51 -11.71
C LEU A 91 -1.74 6.14 -12.37
N GLU A 92 -2.59 5.87 -13.35
CA GLU A 92 -2.62 4.62 -14.11
C GLU A 92 -2.43 4.92 -15.58
N LYS A 93 -1.77 4.01 -16.30
CA LYS A 93 -1.62 4.16 -17.75
C LYS A 93 -3.00 4.06 -18.39
N LEU A 94 -3.37 5.07 -19.18
CA LEU A 94 -4.50 4.93 -20.09
C LEU A 94 -4.16 3.83 -21.09
N VAL A 95 -4.88 2.72 -21.00
CA VAL A 95 -4.83 1.70 -22.05
C VAL A 95 -5.84 2.14 -23.09
N GLU A 96 -5.37 2.84 -24.12
CA GLU A 96 -6.14 2.95 -25.36
C GLU A 96 -6.24 1.55 -25.96
N GLY A 97 -7.46 1.03 -26.03
CA GLY A 97 -7.78 -0.21 -26.73
C GLY A 97 -8.10 0.05 -28.19
#